data_AF-A0A7C4XDV3-F1
#
_entry.id   AF-A0A7C4XDV3-F1
#
_cell.length_a   1.000
_cell.length_b   1.000
_cell.length_c   1.000
_cell.angle_alpha   90.00
_cell.angle_beta   90.00
_cell.angle_gamma   90.00
#
_symmetry.space_group_name_H-M   'P 1'
#
loop_
_entity.id
_entity.type
_entity.pdbx_description
1 polymer ?
#
loop_
_entity_poly.entity_id
_entity_poly.type
_entity_poly.pdbx_seq_one_letter_code
_entity_poly.pdbx_strand_id
1 'polypeptide(L)'
;MAEKDHEEDDPFELVGVRLADAEAEAALNEMARVFVEEFARMGYARERILSMFHDPFYRAPHEVLRRRGEAFVLFLLEGVP
;
A
#
# COMPACT_ATOMS: atom_id res chain seq x y z
N MET A 1 8.92 -19.34 30.68
CA MET A 1 8.96 -19.41 29.21
C MET A 1 10.23 -20.15 28.88
N ALA A 2 10.20 -21.18 28.04
CA ALA A 2 11.41 -21.90 27.68
C ALA A 2 12.33 -20.96 26.89
N GLU A 3 13.57 -20.78 27.32
CA GLU A 3 14.60 -20.15 26.50
C GLU A 3 14.85 -21.06 25.31
N LYS A 4 14.49 -20.57 24.12
CA LYS A 4 14.88 -21.18 22.85
C LYS A 4 16.18 -20.48 22.44
N ASP A 5 17.19 -21.26 22.08
CA ASP A 5 18.40 -20.69 21.50
C ASP A 5 18.07 -19.94 20.21
N HIS A 6 18.74 -18.81 19.99
CA HIS A 6 18.59 -18.02 18.79
C HIS A 6 19.10 -18.83 17.57
N GLU A 7 18.20 -19.05 16.62
CA GLU A 7 18.47 -19.73 15.36
C GLU A 7 18.53 -18.65 14.26
N GLU A 8 19.57 -18.68 13.42
CA GLU A 8 19.78 -17.67 12.36
C GLU A 8 18.60 -17.57 11.37
N ASP A 9 17.83 -18.65 11.22
CA ASP A 9 16.66 -18.74 10.35
C ASP A 9 15.32 -18.67 11.11
N ASP A 10 15.27 -18.11 12.33
CA ASP A 10 14.03 -18.05 13.10
C ASP A 10 12.96 -17.18 12.40
N PRO A 11 11.85 -17.74 11.91
CA PRO A 11 10.83 -16.98 11.18
C PRO A 11 10.04 -16.02 12.08
N PHE A 12 10.18 -16.12 13.40
CA PHE A 12 9.57 -15.22 14.38
C PHE A 12 10.52 -14.13 14.89
N GLU A 13 11.77 -14.10 14.41
CA GLU A 13 12.68 -13.00 14.71
C GLU A 13 12.24 -11.71 13.99
N LEU A 14 12.19 -10.61 14.74
CA LEU A 14 11.89 -9.30 14.17
C LEU A 14 13.12 -8.72 13.48
N VAL A 15 13.25 -8.97 12.18
CA VAL A 15 14.29 -8.36 11.34
C VAL A 15 13.68 -7.20 10.54
N GLY A 16 14.27 -6.00 10.65
CA GLY A 16 13.79 -4.80 9.97
C GLY A 16 14.90 -4.03 9.26
N VAL A 17 14.61 -3.51 8.07
CA VAL A 17 15.49 -2.61 7.31
C VAL A 17 14.77 -1.27 7.13
N ARG A 18 15.45 -0.16 7.43
CA ARG A 18 14.91 1.19 7.23
C ARG A 18 15.22 1.66 5.81
N LEU A 19 14.19 2.07 5.08
CA LEU A 19 14.31 2.75 3.80
C LEU A 19 14.44 4.27 4.00
N ALA A 20 15.08 4.96 3.06
CA ALA A 20 15.13 6.42 3.09
C ALA A 20 13.74 7.01 2.83
N ASP A 21 13.34 8.03 3.59
CA ASP A 21 11.98 8.58 3.54
C ASP A 21 11.60 9.09 2.14
N ALA A 22 12.54 9.71 1.41
CA ALA A 22 12.31 10.18 0.04
C ALA A 22 12.01 9.04 -0.95
N GLU A 23 12.70 7.90 -0.81
CA GLU A 23 12.46 6.71 -1.63
C GLU A 23 11.12 6.07 -1.28
N ALA A 24 10.77 6.04 0.01
CA ALA A 24 9.49 5.51 0.48
C ALA A 24 8.29 6.32 -0.03
N GLU A 25 8.38 7.64 -0.03
CA GLU A 25 7.29 8.52 -0.49
C GLU A 25 7.11 8.46 -2.02
N ALA A 26 8.20 8.35 -2.79
CA ALA A 26 8.14 8.13 -4.23
C ALA A 26 7.56 6.75 -4.57
N ALA A 27 8.03 5.69 -3.89
CA ALA A 27 7.52 4.34 -4.05
C ALA A 27 6.02 4.25 -3.72
N LEU A 28 5.56 4.97 -2.70
CA LEU A 28 4.15 5.02 -2.33
C LEU A 28 3.26 5.60 -3.45
N ASN A 29 3.74 6.64 -4.15
CA ASN A 29 3.03 7.25 -5.27
C ASN A 29 2.93 6.31 -6.47
N GLU A 30 4.04 5.68 -6.83
CA GLU A 30 4.07 4.71 -7.93
C GLU A 30 3.18 3.50 -7.62
N MET A 31 3.23 3.01 -6.39
CA MET A 31 2.39 1.90 -5.95
C MET A 31 0.89 2.27 -5.99
N ALA A 32 0.52 3.49 -5.59
CA ALA A 32 -0.85 3.98 -5.68
C ALA A 32 -1.37 3.98 -7.12
N ARG A 33 -0.53 4.47 -8.06
CA ARG A 33 -0.82 4.46 -9.49
C ARG A 33 -1.05 3.03 -10.00
N VAL A 34 -0.17 2.10 -9.65
CA VAL A 34 -0.30 0.67 -10.03
C VAL A 34 -1.59 0.07 -9.50
N PHE A 35 -1.97 0.32 -8.24
CA PHE A 35 -3.24 -0.20 -7.71
C PHE A 35 -4.43 0.22 -8.55
N VAL A 36 -4.53 1.51 -8.87
CA VAL A 36 -5.65 2.05 -9.64
C VAL A 36 -5.67 1.47 -11.06
N GLU A 37 -4.50 1.39 -11.72
CA GLU A 37 -4.40 0.84 -13.08
C GLU A 37 -4.74 -0.65 -13.15
N GLU A 38 -4.22 -1.46 -12.24
CA GLU A 38 -4.43 -2.90 -12.27
C GLU A 38 -5.87 -3.27 -11.92
N PHE A 39 -6.49 -2.61 -10.93
CA PHE A 39 -7.90 -2.86 -10.64
C PHE A 39 -8.81 -2.40 -11.79
N ALA A 40 -8.52 -1.28 -12.43
CA ALA A 40 -9.26 -0.84 -13.61
C ALA A 40 -9.12 -1.83 -14.77
N ARG A 41 -7.91 -2.36 -15.03
CA ARG A 41 -7.67 -3.42 -16.03
C ARG A 41 -8.43 -4.71 -15.73
N MET A 42 -8.64 -5.02 -14.45
CA MET A 42 -9.48 -6.14 -14.01
C MET A 42 -10.98 -5.87 -14.14
N GLY A 43 -11.40 -4.68 -14.60
CA GLY A 43 -12.79 -4.30 -14.81
C GLY A 43 -13.50 -3.79 -13.56
N TYR A 44 -12.76 -3.31 -12.55
CA TYR A 44 -13.36 -2.79 -11.34
C TYR A 44 -13.85 -1.36 -11.58
N ALA A 45 -15.08 -1.06 -11.14
CA ALA A 45 -15.63 0.29 -11.22
C ALA A 45 -14.87 1.26 -10.31
N ARG A 46 -14.79 2.53 -10.70
CA ARG A 46 -14.05 3.58 -9.97
C ARG A 46 -14.47 3.70 -8.52
N GLU A 47 -15.76 3.57 -8.22
CA GLU A 47 -16.30 3.65 -6.85
C GLU A 47 -15.84 2.46 -5.99
N ARG A 48 -15.71 1.28 -6.60
CA ARG A 48 -15.17 0.10 -5.93
C ARG A 48 -13.68 0.24 -5.66
N ILE A 49 -12.92 0.81 -6.59
CA ILE A 49 -11.50 1.06 -6.37
C ILE A 49 -11.34 2.08 -5.24
N LEU A 50 -12.08 3.20 -5.28
CA LEU A 50 -12.05 4.22 -4.24
C LEU A 50 -12.40 3.66 -2.86
N SER A 51 -13.41 2.79 -2.75
CA SER A 51 -13.78 2.21 -1.45
C SER A 51 -12.66 1.38 -0.82
N MET A 52 -11.80 0.75 -1.62
CA MET A 52 -10.62 0.03 -1.11
C MET A 52 -9.61 0.97 -0.44
N PHE A 53 -9.48 2.22 -0.92
CA PHE A 53 -8.63 3.22 -0.26
C PHE A 53 -9.22 3.67 1.08
N HIS A 54 -10.54 3.63 1.25
CA HIS A 54 -11.18 3.97 2.53
C HIS A 54 -11.20 2.82 3.55
N ASP A 55 -11.01 1.58 3.12
CA ASP A 55 -11.07 0.40 3.97
C ASP A 55 -9.69 0.05 4.58
N PRO A 56 -9.53 0.10 5.92
CA PRO A 56 -8.27 -0.22 6.61
C PRO A 56 -7.78 -1.67 6.41
N PHE A 57 -8.66 -2.57 5.96
CA PHE A 57 -8.26 -3.92 5.57
C PHE A 57 -7.22 -3.88 4.42
N TYR A 58 -7.40 -2.96 3.46
CA TYR A 58 -6.45 -2.72 2.38
C TYR A 58 -5.36 -1.77 2.83
N ARG A 59 -4.47 -2.26 3.69
CA ARG A 59 -3.42 -1.46 4.34
C ARG A 59 -2.66 -0.53 3.40
N ALA A 60 -2.18 -1.02 2.26
CA ALA A 60 -1.37 -0.22 1.35
C ALA A 60 -2.18 0.90 0.65
N PRO A 61 -3.33 0.62 -0.01
CA PRO A 61 -4.23 1.68 -0.50
C PRO A 61 -4.67 2.66 0.60
N HIS A 62 -5.02 2.15 1.77
CA HIS A 62 -5.45 2.98 2.88
C HIS A 62 -4.35 3.92 3.39
N GLU A 63 -3.10 3.46 3.42
CA GLU A 63 -1.96 4.29 3.79
C GLU A 63 -1.72 5.41 2.76
N VAL A 64 -1.90 5.13 1.46
CA VAL A 64 -1.86 6.17 0.42
C VAL A 64 -2.89 7.26 0.72
N LEU A 65 -4.15 6.88 1.00
CA LEU A 65 -5.21 7.83 1.31
C LEU A 65 -4.86 8.69 2.54
N ARG A 66 -4.34 8.06 3.60
CA ARG A 66 -3.95 8.77 4.83
C ARG A 66 -2.80 9.76 4.63
N ARG A 67 -1.82 9.43 3.78
CA ARG A 67 -0.63 10.27 3.54
C ARG A 67 -0.80 11.31 2.45
N ARG A 68 -1.64 11.05 1.45
CA ARG A 68 -1.81 11.92 0.27
C ARG A 68 -3.16 12.63 0.22
N GLY A 69 -4.14 12.12 0.94
CA GLY A 69 -5.50 12.61 0.93
C GLY A 69 -6.32 12.11 -0.27
N GLU A 70 -7.62 12.32 -0.17
CA GLU A 70 -8.60 11.82 -1.14
C GLU A 70 -8.45 12.45 -2.53
N ALA A 71 -8.13 13.75 -2.60
CA ALA A 71 -7.94 14.45 -3.87
C ALA A 71 -6.87 13.80 -4.76
N PHE A 72 -5.79 13.29 -4.17
CA PHE A 72 -4.75 12.57 -4.90
C PHE A 72 -5.28 11.24 -5.48
N VAL A 73 -6.06 10.49 -4.71
CA VAL A 73 -6.64 9.22 -5.16
C VAL A 73 -7.65 9.45 -6.28
N LEU A 74 -8.50 10.48 -6.16
CA LEU A 74 -9.44 10.88 -7.20
C LEU A 74 -8.72 11.28 -8.50
N PHE A 75 -7.62 12.04 -8.39
CA PHE A 75 -6.77 12.38 -9.54
C PHE A 75 -6.22 11.13 -10.25
N LEU A 76 -5.77 10.12 -9.51
CA LEU A 76 -5.31 8.86 -10.12
C LEU A 76 -6.46 8.12 -10.82
N LEU A 77 -7.65 8.09 -10.21
CA LEU A 77 -8.83 7.44 -10.78
C LEU A 77 -9.30 8.11 -12.08
N GLU A 78 -9.11 9.42 -12.24
CA GLU A 78 -9.39 10.12 -13.49
C GLU A 78 -8.58 9.58 -14.67
N GLY A 79 -7.35 9.12 -14.42
CA GLY A 79 -6.42 8.62 -15.43
C GLY A 79 -6.66 7.20 -15.93
N VAL A 80 -7.66 6.48 -15.43
CA VAL A 80 -7.98 5.10 -15.82
C VAL A 80 -9.38 4.97 -16.42
N PRO A 81 -9.59 4.05 -17.39
CA PRO A 81 -10.89 3.91 -18.07
C PRO A 81 -12.05 3.53 -17.14
#